data_AF-A0A498EKX9-F1
#
_entry.id   AF-A0A498EKX9-F1
#
_cell.length_a   1.000
_cell.length_b   1.000
_cell.length_c   1.000
_cell.angle_alpha   90.00
_cell.angle_beta   90.00
_cell.angle_gamma   90.00
#
_symmetry.space_group_name_H-M   'P 1'
#
loop_
_entity.id
_entity.type
_entity.pdbx_description
1 polymer ?
#
loop_
_entity_poly.entity_id
_entity_poly.type
_entity_poly.pdbx_seq_one_letter_code
_entity_poly.pdbx_strand_id
1 'polypeptide(L)'
;PPGTGKTKLAKAICESATTHEQVDDYRFTTATSEWTAFDTIGGYVPSTGDGGQELLFEPRLFLKCFRQDRVVNEWLIIDEINRSDIDKAFGQLFSVLSGDSTELPYERDRTVELRSLSNSTTDEELAEIIGNPDAFPVTPSWRLIATMNTYDKTSLYEMSYAFMRRFNFVHVGVPPLTTDE
;
A
#
# COMPACT_ATOMS: atom_id res chain seq x y z
N PRO A 1 -18.84 5.56 11.06
CA PRO A 1 -18.80 5.93 12.50
C PRO A 1 -17.60 5.28 13.22
N PRO A 2 -17.04 5.93 14.27
CA PRO A 2 -16.04 5.30 15.13
C PRO A 2 -16.65 4.11 15.88
N GLY A 3 -15.81 3.16 16.31
CA GLY A 3 -16.27 2.02 17.12
C GLY A 3 -17.06 0.93 16.39
N THR A 4 -17.24 0.99 15.06
CA THR A 4 -17.97 -0.03 14.29
C THR A 4 -17.15 -1.28 13.91
N GLY A 5 -15.96 -1.45 14.49
CA GLY A 5 -15.12 -2.63 14.25
C GLY A 5 -14.42 -2.70 12.88
N LYS A 6 -14.42 -1.62 12.07
CA LYS A 6 -13.78 -1.58 10.73
C LYS A 6 -12.35 -2.12 10.72
N THR A 7 -11.51 -1.65 11.64
CA THR A 7 -10.11 -2.08 11.74
C THR A 7 -10.00 -3.55 12.12
N LYS A 8 -10.90 -4.04 13.00
CA LYS A 8 -10.96 -5.46 13.36
C LYS A 8 -11.37 -6.33 12.17
N LEU A 9 -12.36 -5.87 11.40
CA LEU A 9 -12.81 -6.55 10.18
C LEU A 9 -11.71 -6.59 9.12
N ALA A 10 -11.01 -5.47 8.89
CA ALA A 10 -9.89 -5.41 7.94
C ALA A 10 -8.77 -6.41 8.31
N LYS A 11 -8.39 -6.46 9.59
CA LYS A 11 -7.39 -7.43 10.09
C LYS A 11 -7.85 -8.87 9.90
N ALA A 12 -9.09 -9.19 10.27
CA ALA A 12 -9.64 -10.53 10.09
C ALA A 12 -9.67 -10.99 8.62
N ILE A 13 -9.96 -10.07 7.68
CA ILE A 13 -9.90 -10.36 6.24
C ILE A 13 -8.46 -10.68 5.82
N CYS A 14 -7.48 -9.90 6.25
CA CYS A 14 -6.07 -10.16 5.94
C CYS A 14 -5.56 -11.46 6.57
N GLU A 15 -5.90 -11.74 7.83
CA GLU A 15 -5.59 -13.01 8.49
C GLU A 15 -6.14 -14.19 7.67
N SER A 16 -7.38 -14.09 7.19
CA SER A 16 -7.95 -15.08 6.27
C SER A 16 -7.20 -15.16 4.93
N ALA A 17 -6.80 -14.02 4.36
CA ALA A 17 -6.08 -13.97 3.08
C ALA A 17 -4.72 -14.66 3.15
N THR A 18 -3.99 -14.52 4.27
CA THR A 18 -2.68 -15.16 4.48
C THR A 18 -2.72 -16.69 4.59
N THR A 19 -3.91 -17.29 4.62
CA THR A 19 -4.05 -18.76 4.51
C THR A 19 -3.89 -19.26 3.07
N HIS A 20 -3.88 -18.37 2.07
CA HIS A 20 -3.69 -18.69 0.66
C HIS A 20 -2.23 -18.51 0.25
N GLU A 21 -1.69 -19.45 -0.52
CA GLU A 21 -0.28 -19.46 -0.96
C GLU A 21 0.14 -18.20 -1.73
N GLN A 22 -0.80 -17.51 -2.37
CA GLN A 22 -0.52 -16.30 -3.12
C GLN A 22 -0.24 -15.08 -2.24
N VAL A 23 -0.59 -15.11 -0.95
CA VAL A 23 -0.46 -13.96 -0.03
C VAL A 23 0.52 -14.31 1.09
N ASP A 24 1.69 -13.68 1.08
CA ASP A 24 2.75 -13.98 2.05
C ASP A 24 2.41 -13.51 3.47
N ASP A 25 1.88 -12.28 3.60
CA ASP A 25 1.53 -11.66 4.88
C ASP A 25 0.64 -10.42 4.65
N TYR A 26 0.46 -9.58 5.67
CA TYR A 26 -0.07 -8.23 5.55
C TYR A 26 0.65 -7.23 6.44
N ARG A 27 0.70 -5.98 5.99
CA ARG A 27 1.18 -4.83 6.76
C ARG A 27 0.01 -4.03 7.30
N PHE A 28 0.18 -3.49 8.51
CA PHE A 28 -0.78 -2.59 9.12
C PHE A 28 -0.12 -1.25 9.43
N THR A 29 -0.80 -0.16 9.07
CA THR A 29 -0.40 1.18 9.47
C THR A 29 -1.62 2.06 9.75
N THR A 30 -1.42 3.14 10.48
CA THR A 30 -2.41 4.22 10.63
C THR A 30 -1.91 5.44 9.86
N ALA A 31 -2.78 6.05 9.05
CA ALA A 31 -2.46 7.25 8.31
C ALA A 31 -2.38 8.46 9.25
N THR A 32 -1.43 9.36 8.96
CA THR A 32 -1.23 10.60 9.72
C THR A 32 -1.18 11.79 8.77
N SER A 33 -1.40 13.01 9.30
CA SER A 33 -1.34 14.24 8.50
C SER A 33 0.03 14.49 7.88
N GLU A 34 1.09 13.96 8.51
CA GLU A 34 2.48 14.17 8.11
C GLU A 34 2.95 13.21 7.02
N TRP A 35 2.11 12.27 6.59
CA TRP A 35 2.48 11.34 5.53
C TRP A 35 2.85 12.05 4.24
N THR A 36 3.96 11.58 3.67
CA THR A 36 4.48 12.02 2.40
C THR A 36 4.78 10.82 1.50
N ALA A 37 5.10 11.08 0.23
CA ALA A 37 5.62 10.06 -0.68
C ALA A 37 6.88 9.35 -0.13
N PHE A 38 7.65 10.02 0.75
CA PHE A 38 8.76 9.37 1.44
C PHE A 38 8.26 8.24 2.34
N ASP A 39 7.25 8.47 3.18
CA ASP A 39 6.77 7.48 4.16
C ASP A 39 6.06 6.28 3.50
N THR A 40 5.42 6.53 2.36
CA THR A 40 4.63 5.53 1.64
C THR A 40 5.44 4.79 0.60
N ILE A 41 6.13 5.49 -0.31
CA ILE A 41 6.86 4.90 -1.44
C ILE A 41 8.31 4.65 -1.02
N GLY A 42 9.02 5.70 -0.63
CA GLY A 42 10.43 5.65 -0.32
C GLY A 42 11.15 6.95 -0.66
N GLY A 43 12.44 6.97 -0.40
CA GLY A 43 13.30 8.05 -0.84
C GLY A 43 14.73 7.89 -0.38
N TYR A 44 15.55 8.87 -0.73
CA TYR A 44 16.97 8.84 -0.44
C TYR A 44 17.24 9.15 1.03
N VAL A 45 18.03 8.29 1.67
CA VAL A 45 18.54 8.47 3.03
C VAL A 45 20.07 8.42 3.03
N PRO A 46 20.75 9.16 3.91
CA PRO A 46 22.21 9.08 4.03
C PRO A 46 22.68 7.68 4.40
N SER A 47 23.72 7.21 3.72
CA SER A 47 24.39 5.94 4.05
C SER A 47 25.05 6.02 5.42
N THR A 48 24.89 4.99 6.24
CA THR A 48 25.56 4.92 7.55
C THR A 48 26.99 4.40 7.45
N GLY A 49 27.38 3.81 6.31
CA GLY A 49 28.67 3.16 6.11
C GLY A 49 29.83 4.09 5.75
N ASP A 50 29.52 5.27 5.20
CA ASP A 50 30.50 6.24 4.68
C ASP A 50 30.44 7.61 5.41
N GLY A 51 29.71 7.68 6.52
CA GLY A 51 29.48 8.92 7.24
C GLY A 51 28.42 9.83 6.61
N GLY A 52 27.55 9.30 5.74
CA GLY A 52 26.42 10.02 5.14
C GLY A 52 26.77 10.78 3.88
N GLN A 53 27.83 10.38 3.17
CA GLN A 53 28.26 11.04 1.93
C GLN A 53 27.43 10.60 0.73
N GLU A 54 27.10 9.31 0.66
CA GLU A 54 26.22 8.74 -0.34
C GLU A 54 24.76 8.72 0.14
N LEU A 55 23.86 8.88 -0.81
CA LEU A 55 22.44 8.75 -0.62
C LEU A 55 21.98 7.41 -1.17
N LEU A 56 21.31 6.62 -0.34
CA LEU A 56 20.75 5.33 -0.72
C LEU A 56 19.24 5.41 -0.77
N PHE A 57 18.64 4.89 -1.84
CA PHE A 57 17.20 4.78 -1.90
C PHE A 57 16.70 3.73 -0.90
N GLU A 58 15.81 4.14 0.00
CA GLU A 58 15.17 3.26 0.96
C GLU A 58 13.69 3.06 0.59
N PRO A 59 13.28 1.84 0.19
CA PRO A 59 11.87 1.53 -0.02
C PRO A 59 11.10 1.58 1.30
N ARG A 60 9.88 2.10 1.25
CA ARG A 60 9.01 2.27 2.41
C ARG A 60 7.73 1.45 2.26
N LEU A 61 6.66 1.83 2.96
CA LEU A 61 5.50 0.99 3.25
C LEU A 61 4.97 0.20 2.04
N PHE A 62 4.71 0.89 0.92
CA PHE A 62 4.15 0.29 -0.29
C PHE A 62 5.14 -0.63 -0.99
N LEU A 63 6.37 -0.16 -1.23
CA LEU A 63 7.37 -0.96 -1.94
C LEU A 63 7.74 -2.22 -1.15
N LYS A 64 7.78 -2.13 0.19
CA LYS A 64 8.01 -3.27 1.08
C LYS A 64 6.92 -4.33 1.03
N CYS A 65 5.73 -4.01 0.49
CA CYS A 65 4.68 -5.00 0.25
C CYS A 65 5.01 -5.95 -0.91
N PHE A 66 5.94 -5.57 -1.79
CA PHE A 66 6.26 -6.28 -3.03
C PHE A 66 7.67 -6.87 -3.02
N ARG A 67 8.60 -6.22 -2.32
CA ARG A 67 9.98 -6.68 -2.22
C ARG A 67 10.67 -6.16 -0.96
N GLN A 68 11.39 -7.06 -0.29
CA GLN A 68 12.33 -6.77 0.80
C GLN A 68 13.66 -7.44 0.41
N ASP A 69 14.16 -8.39 1.21
CA ASP A 69 15.29 -9.25 0.83
C ASP A 69 14.91 -10.27 -0.26
N ARG A 70 13.61 -10.51 -0.42
CA ARG A 70 13.01 -11.34 -1.47
C ARG A 70 11.75 -10.67 -2.02
N VAL A 71 11.26 -11.18 -3.16
CA VAL A 71 9.91 -10.86 -3.63
C VAL A 71 8.90 -11.42 -2.63
N VAL A 72 7.93 -10.59 -2.26
CA VAL A 72 6.83 -10.90 -1.36
C VAL A 72 5.53 -10.33 -1.93
N ASN A 73 4.40 -10.88 -1.52
CA ASN A 73 3.07 -10.34 -1.80
C ASN A 73 2.34 -10.12 -0.47
N GLU A 74 2.65 -9.01 0.19
CA GLU A 74 2.03 -8.66 1.46
C GLU A 74 0.91 -7.65 1.23
N TRP A 75 -0.30 -7.96 1.70
CA TRP A 75 -1.41 -7.01 1.62
C TRP A 75 -1.15 -5.79 2.50
N LEU A 76 -1.83 -4.67 2.23
CA LEU A 76 -1.66 -3.46 3.03
C LEU A 76 -2.98 -3.03 3.67
N ILE A 77 -2.96 -2.80 4.98
CA ILE A 77 -4.04 -2.15 5.72
C ILE A 77 -3.62 -0.73 6.09
N ILE A 78 -4.43 0.26 5.69
CA ILE A 78 -4.29 1.65 6.12
C ILE A 78 -5.52 2.05 6.94
N ASP A 79 -5.31 2.22 8.23
CA ASP A 79 -6.33 2.72 9.15
C ASP A 79 -6.42 4.24 9.08
N GLU A 80 -7.64 4.78 9.20
CA GLU A 80 -7.89 6.23 9.23
C GLU A 80 -7.34 6.99 8.00
N ILE A 81 -7.46 6.42 6.80
CA ILE A 81 -6.84 6.93 5.56
C ILE A 81 -7.15 8.39 5.26
N ASN A 82 -8.31 8.88 5.70
CA ASN A 82 -8.77 10.24 5.51
C ASN A 82 -8.09 11.29 6.44
N ARG A 83 -7.20 10.86 7.34
CA ARG A 83 -6.36 11.76 8.16
C ARG A 83 -5.09 12.24 7.45
N SER A 84 -4.82 11.74 6.25
CA SER A 84 -3.66 12.10 5.45
C SER A 84 -4.08 12.78 4.14
N ASP A 85 -3.25 13.69 3.64
CA ASP A 85 -3.31 14.15 2.25
C ASP A 85 -2.87 13.02 1.32
N ILE A 86 -3.84 12.20 0.91
CA ILE A 86 -3.56 10.96 0.20
C ILE A 86 -2.99 11.21 -1.20
N ASP A 87 -3.37 12.31 -1.85
CA ASP A 87 -2.86 12.65 -3.18
C ASP A 87 -1.36 12.94 -3.11
N LYS A 88 -0.95 13.71 -2.10
CA LYS A 88 0.47 14.00 -1.82
C LYS A 88 1.23 12.76 -1.35
N ALA A 89 0.61 11.94 -0.51
CA ALA A 89 1.25 10.76 0.06
C ALA A 89 1.42 9.63 -0.98
N PHE A 90 0.50 9.45 -1.93
CA PHE A 90 0.57 8.30 -2.86
C PHE A 90 1.26 8.62 -4.19
N GLY A 91 1.27 9.88 -4.64
CA GLY A 91 2.06 10.31 -5.81
C GLY A 91 1.89 9.41 -7.04
N GLN A 92 2.91 8.64 -7.42
CA GLN A 92 2.89 7.77 -8.60
C GLN A 92 2.15 6.42 -8.39
N LEU A 93 1.80 6.06 -7.15
CA LEU A 93 1.08 4.82 -6.84
C LEU A 93 -0.35 4.78 -7.39
N PHE A 94 -0.89 5.92 -7.81
CA PHE A 94 -2.21 5.99 -8.46
C PHE A 94 -2.31 5.13 -9.72
N SER A 95 -1.22 4.98 -10.47
CA SER A 95 -1.17 4.13 -11.68
C SER A 95 -1.26 2.66 -11.29
N VAL A 96 -0.55 2.26 -10.23
CA VAL A 96 -0.56 0.88 -9.71
C VAL A 96 -1.93 0.47 -9.19
N LEU A 97 -2.62 1.37 -8.48
CA LEU A 97 -4.00 1.10 -8.03
C LEU A 97 -4.99 0.96 -9.20
N SER A 98 -4.64 1.43 -10.39
CA SER A 98 -5.40 1.18 -11.63
C SER A 98 -5.00 -0.12 -12.34
N GLY A 99 -3.96 -0.81 -11.88
CA GLY A 99 -3.39 -2.00 -12.53
C GLY A 99 -2.29 -1.70 -13.55
N ASP A 100 -1.83 -0.46 -13.66
CA ASP A 100 -0.78 -0.07 -14.61
C ASP A 100 0.62 -0.23 -13.99
N SER A 101 1.63 -0.45 -14.82
CA SER A 101 3.04 -0.36 -14.40
C SER A 101 3.50 1.10 -14.44
N THR A 102 4.46 1.47 -13.59
CA THR A 102 5.02 2.84 -13.58
C THR A 102 6.47 2.85 -13.12
N GLU A 103 7.24 3.76 -13.69
CA GLU A 103 8.54 4.15 -13.18
C GLU A 103 8.36 5.13 -12.01
N LEU A 104 9.22 5.02 -11.00
CA LEU A 104 9.29 5.95 -9.88
C LEU A 104 10.46 6.93 -10.08
N PRO A 105 10.40 8.14 -9.51
CA PRO A 105 11.45 9.15 -9.64
C PRO A 105 12.66 8.85 -8.74
N TYR A 106 13.09 7.58 -8.69
CA TYR A 106 14.21 7.11 -7.88
C TYR A 106 15.08 6.17 -8.72
N GLU A 107 16.37 6.20 -8.44
CA GLU A 107 17.39 5.42 -9.13
C GLU A 107 18.27 4.73 -8.09
N ARG A 108 18.69 3.51 -8.40
CA ARG A 108 19.76 2.79 -7.71
C ARG A 108 20.77 2.33 -8.75
N ASP A 109 20.86 1.03 -9.01
CA ASP A 109 21.60 0.51 -10.15
C ASP A 109 20.78 0.70 -11.45
N ARG A 110 19.44 0.73 -11.30
CA ARG A 110 18.47 1.03 -12.34
C ARG A 110 17.39 1.98 -11.82
N THR A 111 16.55 2.48 -12.72
CA THR A 111 15.31 3.15 -12.36
C THR A 111 14.46 2.20 -11.51
N VAL A 112 13.88 2.74 -10.43
CA VAL A 112 12.97 1.98 -9.58
C VAL A 112 11.60 1.90 -10.26
N GLU A 113 11.05 0.70 -10.37
CA GLU A 113 9.82 0.45 -11.13
C GLU A 113 8.82 -0.38 -10.35
N LEU A 114 7.53 -0.05 -10.50
CA LEU A 114 6.41 -0.90 -10.10
C LEU A 114 5.88 -1.62 -11.34
N ARG A 115 5.91 -2.95 -11.30
CA ARG A 115 5.54 -3.82 -12.44
C ARG A 115 4.26 -4.57 -12.12
N SER A 116 3.16 -4.14 -12.70
CA SER A 116 1.86 -4.80 -12.57
C SER A 116 1.84 -6.08 -13.40
N LEU A 117 1.62 -7.20 -12.72
CA LEU A 117 1.57 -8.54 -13.32
C LEU A 117 0.14 -8.90 -13.71
N SER A 118 0.01 -9.78 -14.69
CA SER A 118 -1.28 -10.30 -15.14
C SER A 118 -1.20 -11.80 -15.41
N ASN A 119 -2.34 -12.44 -15.67
CA ASN A 119 -2.38 -13.85 -16.05
C ASN A 119 -1.70 -14.13 -17.41
N SER A 120 -1.35 -13.10 -18.18
CA SER A 120 -0.63 -13.22 -19.44
C SER A 120 0.86 -12.89 -19.33
N THR A 121 1.37 -12.58 -18.14
CA THR A 121 2.81 -12.36 -17.92
C THR A 121 3.58 -13.66 -18.17
N THR A 122 4.65 -13.60 -18.97
CA THR A 122 5.45 -14.79 -19.32
C THR A 122 6.48 -15.15 -18.25
N ASP A 123 6.98 -16.38 -18.31
CA ASP A 123 8.04 -16.85 -17.40
C ASP A 123 9.35 -16.04 -17.58
N GLU A 124 9.65 -15.59 -18.80
CA GLU A 124 10.81 -14.73 -19.07
C GLU A 124 10.66 -13.36 -18.41
N GLU A 125 9.48 -12.74 -18.51
CA GLU A 125 9.19 -11.46 -17.85
C GLU A 125 9.27 -11.60 -16.32
N LEU A 126 8.73 -12.68 -15.77
CA LEU A 126 8.83 -12.99 -14.34
C LEU A 126 10.30 -13.14 -13.90
N ALA A 127 11.11 -13.87 -14.66
CA ALA A 127 12.53 -14.06 -14.36
C ALA A 127 13.30 -12.73 -14.39
N GLU A 128 13.00 -11.85 -15.36
CA GLU A 128 13.58 -10.51 -15.43
C GLU A 128 13.23 -9.68 -14.20
N ILE A 129 11.95 -9.66 -13.80
CA ILE A 129 11.49 -8.90 -12.65
C ILE A 129 12.13 -9.44 -11.37
N ILE A 130 12.14 -10.75 -11.16
CA ILE A 130 12.74 -11.38 -9.97
C ILE A 130 14.23 -11.03 -9.88
N GLY A 131 14.95 -11.10 -11.00
CA GLY A 131 16.38 -10.80 -11.10
C GLY A 131 16.73 -9.31 -10.97
N ASN A 132 15.77 -8.41 -11.14
CA ASN A 132 15.96 -6.97 -10.98
C ASN A 132 15.56 -6.52 -9.55
N PRO A 133 16.52 -6.13 -8.68
CA PRO A 133 16.22 -5.69 -7.32
C PRO A 133 15.44 -4.36 -7.27
N ASP A 134 15.49 -3.57 -8.34
CA ASP A 134 14.82 -2.28 -8.46
C ASP A 134 13.41 -2.39 -9.09
N ALA A 135 12.99 -3.61 -9.47
CA ALA A 135 11.64 -3.90 -9.95
C ALA A 135 10.76 -4.51 -8.84
N PHE A 136 9.64 -3.86 -8.56
CA PHE A 136 8.67 -4.24 -7.54
C PHE A 136 7.42 -4.85 -8.19
N PRO A 137 7.25 -6.18 -8.15
CA PRO A 137 6.11 -6.85 -8.80
C PRO A 137 4.82 -6.63 -8.01
N VAL A 138 3.76 -6.20 -8.70
CA VAL A 138 2.42 -6.04 -8.13
C VAL A 138 1.53 -7.14 -8.71
N THR A 139 1.19 -8.12 -7.87
CA THR A 139 0.43 -9.29 -8.32
C THR A 139 -1.08 -8.99 -8.39
N PRO A 140 -1.85 -9.68 -9.26
CA PRO A 140 -3.32 -9.59 -9.26
C PRO A 140 -3.99 -9.98 -7.94
N SER A 141 -3.27 -10.66 -7.05
CA SER A 141 -3.77 -11.10 -5.75
C SER A 141 -3.55 -10.08 -4.64
N TRP A 142 -2.71 -9.07 -4.85
CA TRP A 142 -2.41 -8.03 -3.86
C TRP A 142 -3.64 -7.14 -3.60
N ARG A 143 -3.86 -6.73 -2.34
CA ARG A 143 -4.93 -5.79 -1.99
C ARG A 143 -4.46 -4.74 -0.99
N LEU A 144 -5.03 -3.54 -1.14
CA LEU A 144 -5.01 -2.46 -0.18
C LEU A 144 -6.40 -2.34 0.46
N ILE A 145 -6.48 -2.50 1.78
CA ILE A 145 -7.69 -2.32 2.58
C ILE A 145 -7.54 -1.04 3.41
N ALA A 146 -8.41 -0.07 3.18
CA ALA A 146 -8.41 1.17 3.94
C ALA A 146 -9.63 1.25 4.86
N THR A 147 -9.45 1.79 6.06
CA THR A 147 -10.55 2.22 6.90
C THR A 147 -10.62 3.74 6.94
N MET A 148 -11.83 4.27 7.05
CA MET A 148 -12.03 5.71 7.24
C MET A 148 -13.11 5.96 8.28
N ASN A 149 -12.91 6.99 9.11
CA ASN A 149 -13.97 7.49 9.97
C ASN A 149 -14.61 8.74 9.35
N THR A 150 -15.89 8.64 8.99
CA THR A 150 -16.64 9.74 8.34
C THR A 150 -17.20 10.77 9.31
N TYR A 151 -17.08 10.56 10.63
CA TYR A 151 -17.69 11.43 11.65
C TYR A 151 -16.75 12.52 12.20
N ASP A 152 -15.43 12.30 12.16
CA ASP A 152 -14.44 13.23 12.74
C ASP A 152 -14.23 14.45 11.84
N LYS A 153 -15.13 15.44 11.85
CA LYS A 153 -15.05 16.62 10.95
C LYS A 153 -13.86 17.57 11.17
N THR A 154 -13.08 17.40 12.24
CA THR A 154 -12.14 18.44 12.69
C THR A 154 -10.74 18.38 12.06
N SER A 155 -10.36 17.32 11.33
CA SER A 155 -9.00 17.23 10.74
C SER A 155 -8.91 16.21 9.59
N LEU A 156 -9.93 16.10 8.75
CA LEU A 156 -9.93 15.15 7.62
C LEU A 156 -9.63 15.87 6.32
N TYR A 157 -8.70 15.30 5.55
CA TYR A 157 -8.45 15.72 4.18
C TYR A 157 -9.59 15.24 3.29
N GLU A 158 -10.00 16.09 2.36
CA GLU A 158 -10.98 15.71 1.35
C GLU A 158 -10.30 14.77 0.35
N MET A 159 -10.85 13.56 0.17
CA MET A 159 -10.30 12.60 -0.79
C MET A 159 -10.69 13.01 -2.20
N SER A 160 -9.70 13.10 -3.09
CA SER A 160 -9.95 13.45 -4.49
C SER A 160 -10.82 12.42 -5.20
N TYR A 161 -11.58 12.86 -6.20
CA TYR A 161 -12.37 11.95 -7.04
C TYR A 161 -11.48 10.93 -7.78
N ALA A 162 -10.27 11.35 -8.17
CA ALA A 162 -9.28 10.47 -8.78
C ALA A 162 -8.90 9.33 -7.83
N PHE A 163 -8.73 9.59 -6.53
CA PHE A 163 -8.50 8.56 -5.54
C PHE A 163 -9.72 7.68 -5.32
N MET A 164 -10.88 8.28 -5.06
CA MET A 164 -12.09 7.53 -4.72
C MET A 164 -12.47 6.50 -5.79
N ARG A 165 -12.38 6.81 -7.08
CA ARG A 165 -12.76 5.88 -8.15
C ARG A 165 -11.90 4.60 -8.25
N ARG A 166 -10.78 4.52 -7.50
CA ARG A 166 -9.89 3.35 -7.44
C ARG A 166 -10.21 2.43 -6.27
N PHE A 167 -11.18 2.79 -5.44
CA PHE A 167 -11.61 2.02 -4.28
C PHE A 167 -13.06 1.58 -4.42
N ASN A 168 -13.35 0.39 -3.90
CA ASN A 168 -14.71 -0.03 -3.59
C ASN A 168 -15.04 0.40 -2.16
N PHE A 169 -16.15 1.13 -1.99
CA PHE A 169 -16.58 1.60 -0.67
C PHE A 169 -17.58 0.64 -0.05
N VAL A 170 -17.24 0.12 1.13
CA VAL A 170 -18.12 -0.76 1.92
C VAL A 170 -18.50 -0.03 3.21
N HIS A 171 -19.80 0.23 3.38
CA HIS A 171 -20.30 0.85 4.61
C HIS A 171 -20.40 -0.17 5.74
N VAL A 172 -19.68 0.07 6.84
CA VAL A 172 -19.76 -0.74 8.07
C VAL A 172 -20.47 0.06 9.16
N GLY A 173 -21.77 -0.19 9.28
CA GLY A 173 -22.64 0.42 10.28
C GLY A 173 -22.47 -0.19 11.67
N VAL A 174 -23.18 0.38 12.66
CA VAL A 174 -23.30 -0.25 13.97
C VAL A 174 -24.19 -1.49 13.80
N PRO A 175 -23.77 -2.67 14.31
CA PRO A 175 -24.62 -3.86 14.23
C PRO A 175 -25.94 -3.60 14.96
N PRO A 176 -27.08 -4.07 14.42
CA PRO A 176 -28.35 -3.93 15.12
C PRO A 176 -28.25 -4.62 16.48
N LEU A 177 -28.76 -3.95 17.52
CA LEU A 177 -28.92 -4.59 18.83
C LEU A 177 -29.98 -5.68 18.68
N THR A 178 -29.61 -6.93 18.85
CA THR A 178 -30.58 -7.99 19.12
C THR A 178 -31.11 -7.73 20.52
N THR A 179 -32.35 -7.26 20.62
CA THR A 179 -33.07 -7.31 21.90
C THR A 179 -33.38 -8.78 22.17
N ASP A 180 -32.91 -9.29 23.32
CA ASP A 180 -33.37 -10.59 23.80
C ASP A 180 -34.90 -10.50 23.99
N GLU A 181 -35.66 -11.21 23.14
CA GLU A 181 -37.07 -11.54 23.40
C GLU A 181 -37.16 -12.80 24.26
#